data_AF-A0A9N8M8X0-F1
#
_entry.id   AF-A0A9N8M8X0-F1
#
_cell.length_a   1.000
_cell.length_b   1.000
_cell.length_c   1.000
_cell.angle_alpha   90.00
_cell.angle_beta   90.00
_cell.angle_gamma   90.00
#
_symmetry.space_group_name_H-M   'P 1'
#
loop_
_entity.id
_entity.type
_entity.pdbx_description
1 polymer ?
#
loop_
_entity_poly.entity_id
_entity_poly.type
_entity_poly.pdbx_seq_one_letter_code
_entity_poly.pdbx_strand_id
1 'polypeptide(L)'
;TQLEWNDEALRARFYEGLAEDVKDALAYSEKTIEDVQDLANHAVKLDNRLQERRNRSRPRGSGSNTHGSTTFSSSPSHASAPASSGPIPMDLDATAPRYQPLTDAEKQRRRDNKLCLYCGKPNHIAFNCPEKNQRGNTRKHSA
;
A
#
# COMPACT_ATOMS: atom_id res chain seq x y z
N THR A 1 -28.84 42.82 17.86
CA THR A 1 -27.72 42.38 18.73
C THR A 1 -27.43 40.94 18.36
N GLN A 2 -26.58 40.79 17.35
CA GLN A 2 -26.19 39.51 16.74
C GLN A 2 -25.39 38.72 17.80
N LEU A 3 -25.65 37.42 17.92
CA LEU A 3 -25.05 36.57 18.95
C LEU A 3 -23.51 36.53 18.80
N GLU A 4 -22.81 37.45 19.46
CA GLU A 4 -21.38 37.34 19.84
C GLU A 4 -21.14 36.28 20.92
N TRP A 5 -22.15 35.47 21.20
CA TRP A 5 -21.96 34.27 21.99
C TRP A 5 -21.20 33.29 21.12
N ASN A 6 -19.90 33.23 21.39
CA ASN A 6 -19.15 31.99 21.47
C ASN A 6 -18.34 31.59 20.24
N ASP A 7 -17.91 32.51 19.36
CA ASP A 7 -16.92 32.16 18.31
C ASP A 7 -15.66 31.52 18.91
N GLU A 8 -15.27 31.97 20.12
CA GLU A 8 -14.21 31.37 20.92
C GLU A 8 -14.51 29.92 21.35
N ALA A 9 -15.67 29.64 21.93
CA ALA A 9 -15.94 28.23 22.26
C ALA A 9 -16.33 27.41 21.04
N LEU A 10 -16.78 28.01 19.94
CA LEU A 10 -17.07 27.30 18.69
C LEU A 10 -15.76 26.86 18.05
N ARG A 11 -14.72 27.71 18.03
CA ARG A 11 -13.37 27.26 17.67
C ARG A 11 -12.82 26.23 18.64
N ALA A 12 -13.03 26.39 19.95
CA ALA A 12 -12.53 25.43 20.93
C ALA A 12 -13.18 24.05 20.77
N ARG A 13 -14.50 24.00 20.57
CA ARG A 13 -15.26 22.76 20.33
C ARG A 13 -14.91 22.13 18.99
N PHE A 14 -14.71 22.96 17.97
CA PHE A 14 -14.24 22.49 16.66
C PHE A 14 -12.83 21.89 16.78
N TYR A 15 -11.92 22.61 17.43
CA TYR A 15 -10.53 22.17 17.66
C TYR A 15 -10.48 20.88 18.47
N GLU A 16 -11.32 20.73 19.49
CA GLU A 16 -11.42 19.51 20.30
C GLU A 16 -11.76 18.28 19.43
N GLY A 17 -12.63 18.44 18.44
CA GLY A 17 -13.07 17.38 17.52
C GLY A 17 -12.11 17.06 16.36
N LEU A 18 -11.03 17.82 16.17
CA LEU A 18 -10.03 17.52 15.15
C LEU A 18 -9.19 16.30 15.52
N ALA A 19 -8.59 15.64 14.53
CA ALA A 19 -7.61 14.59 14.78
C ALA A 19 -6.32 15.18 15.38
N GLU A 20 -5.67 14.45 16.29
CA GLU A 20 -4.42 14.90 16.94
C GLU A 20 -3.32 15.26 15.93
N ASP A 21 -3.13 14.44 14.88
CA ASP A 21 -2.16 14.73 13.81
C ASP A 21 -2.44 16.08 13.11
N VAL A 22 -3.72 16.46 12.99
CA VAL A 22 -4.15 17.74 12.39
C VAL A 22 -3.96 18.88 13.41
N LYS A 23 -4.22 18.65 14.70
CA LYS A 23 -3.96 19.61 15.78
C LYS A 23 -2.47 19.95 15.88
N ASP A 24 -1.62 18.93 15.83
CA ASP A 24 -0.16 19.10 15.80
C ASP A 24 0.26 19.91 14.58
N ALA A 25 -0.23 19.56 13.39
CA ALA A 25 0.07 20.30 12.17
C ALA A 25 -0.41 21.77 12.22
N LEU A 26 -1.55 22.03 12.88
CA LEU A 26 -2.03 23.38 13.15
C LEU A 26 -1.14 24.13 14.15
N ALA A 27 -0.63 23.47 15.20
CA ALA A 27 0.27 24.07 16.18
C ALA A 27 1.60 24.52 15.56
N TYR A 28 2.08 23.83 14.53
CA TYR A 28 3.26 24.25 13.76
C TYR A 28 2.97 25.31 12.69
N SER A 29 1.69 25.61 12.42
CA SER A 29 1.35 26.63 11.43
C SER A 29 1.37 28.02 12.08
N GLU A 30 2.17 28.93 11.53
CA GLU A 30 2.29 30.33 12.01
C GLU A 30 1.01 31.17 11.83
N LYS A 31 -0.03 30.60 11.18
CA LYS A 31 -1.26 31.32 10.89
C LYS A 31 -2.19 31.28 12.11
N THR A 32 -2.27 32.38 12.84
CA THR A 32 -3.33 32.61 13.83
C THR A 32 -4.64 32.84 13.09
N ILE A 33 -5.57 31.91 13.22
CA ILE A 33 -6.86 32.00 12.54
C ILE A 33 -7.92 32.46 13.52
N GLU A 34 -8.44 33.67 13.30
CA GLU A 34 -9.45 34.31 14.15
C GLU A 34 -10.88 33.87 13.79
N ASP A 35 -11.11 33.45 12.54
CA ASP A 35 -12.41 33.00 12.03
C ASP A 35 -12.53 31.47 12.01
N VAL A 36 -13.68 30.96 12.44
CA VAL A 36 -13.95 29.52 12.50
C VAL A 36 -13.96 28.90 11.11
N GLN A 37 -14.52 29.58 10.10
CA GLN A 37 -14.58 29.01 8.75
C GLN A 37 -13.19 28.87 8.15
N ASP A 38 -12.34 29.87 8.36
CA ASP A 38 -10.93 29.77 7.97
C ASP A 38 -10.19 28.65 8.70
N LEU A 39 -10.52 28.40 9.99
CA LEU A 39 -9.91 27.32 10.77
C LEU A 39 -10.31 25.96 10.20
N ALA A 40 -11.59 25.79 9.86
CA ALA A 40 -12.11 24.59 9.24
C ALA A 40 -11.47 24.35 7.86
N ASN A 41 -11.41 25.39 7.01
CA ASN A 41 -10.78 25.31 5.70
C ASN A 41 -9.30 24.94 5.80
N HIS A 42 -8.60 25.47 6.79
CA HIS A 42 -7.19 25.17 7.01
C HIS A 42 -6.99 23.74 7.53
N ALA A 43 -7.81 23.29 8.48
CA ALA A 43 -7.80 21.92 8.98
C ALA A 43 -8.04 20.90 7.85
N VAL A 44 -9.02 21.15 6.96
CA VAL A 44 -9.28 20.30 5.79
C VAL A 44 -8.07 20.22 4.86
N LYS A 45 -7.36 21.33 4.62
CA LYS A 45 -6.15 21.33 3.79
C LYS A 45 -5.03 20.50 4.42
N LEU A 46 -4.84 20.62 5.74
CA LEU A 46 -3.84 19.85 6.46
C LEU A 46 -4.18 18.36 6.48
N ASP A 47 -5.44 18.01 6.75
CA ASP A 47 -5.91 16.63 6.73
C ASP A 47 -5.71 15.99 5.36
N ASN A 48 -6.11 16.66 4.28
CA ASN A 48 -5.86 16.18 2.91
C ASN A 48 -4.37 15.92 2.64
N ARG A 49 -3.48 16.81 3.11
CA ARG A 49 -2.04 16.65 2.93
C ARG A 49 -1.46 15.50 3.76
N LEU A 50 -1.94 15.32 5.00
CA LEU A 50 -1.56 14.20 5.85
C LEU A 50 -2.06 12.87 5.28
N GLN A 51 -3.29 12.85 4.79
CA GLN A 51 -3.89 11.68 4.15
C GLN A 51 -3.16 11.32 2.85
N GLU A 52 -2.77 12.29 2.03
CA GLU A 52 -1.93 12.05 0.86
C GLU A 52 -0.58 11.44 1.25
N ARG A 53 0.07 12.00 2.28
CA ARG A 53 1.33 11.45 2.81
C ARG A 53 1.12 10.01 3.30
N ARG A 54 0.04 9.71 4.02
CA ARG A 54 -0.29 8.36 4.50
C ARG A 54 -0.55 7.40 3.34
N ASN A 55 -1.25 7.85 2.30
CA ASN A 55 -1.49 7.05 1.10
C ASN A 55 -0.21 6.77 0.31
N ARG A 56 0.71 7.74 0.24
CA ARG A 56 2.05 7.57 -0.36
C ARG A 56 2.98 6.70 0.48
N SER A 57 2.88 6.81 1.80
CA SER A 57 3.72 6.08 2.76
C SER A 57 3.23 4.66 3.02
N ARG A 58 2.01 4.31 2.58
CA ARG A 58 1.59 2.91 2.48
C ARG A 58 2.41 2.27 1.37
N PRO A 59 3.38 1.38 1.67
CA PRO A 59 4.01 0.59 0.63
C PRO A 59 2.89 -0.14 -0.11
N ARG A 60 2.87 -0.02 -1.44
CA ARG A 60 1.85 -0.58 -2.33
C ARG A 60 1.94 -2.10 -2.46
N GLY A 61 2.12 -2.76 -1.32
CA GLY A 61 2.56 -4.13 -1.17
C GLY A 61 3.22 -4.35 0.19
N SER A 62 2.49 -4.09 1.29
CA SER A 62 2.83 -4.71 2.57
C SER A 62 1.57 -5.37 3.10
N GLY A 63 1.34 -6.59 2.61
CA GLY A 63 0.49 -7.53 3.31
C GLY A 63 1.15 -7.82 4.65
N SER A 64 0.73 -7.07 5.67
CA SER A 64 0.98 -7.45 7.06
C SER A 64 0.14 -8.70 7.31
N ASN A 65 0.75 -9.86 7.06
CA ASN A 65 0.24 -11.14 7.49
C ASN A 65 0.35 -11.16 9.03
N THR A 66 -0.67 -10.64 9.69
CA THR A 66 -0.92 -10.97 11.09
C THR A 66 -1.28 -12.45 11.13
N HIS A 67 -0.33 -13.25 11.58
CA HIS A 67 -0.53 -14.66 11.90
C HIS A 67 -1.69 -14.79 12.88
N GLY A 68 -2.78 -15.43 12.44
CA GLY A 68 -3.97 -15.68 13.24
C GLY A 68 -4.72 -16.90 12.69
N SER A 69 -4.34 -18.07 13.20
CA SER A 69 -5.05 -19.34 13.27
C SER A 69 -6.18 -19.66 12.26
N THR A 70 -5.91 -20.67 11.43
CA THR A 70 -6.74 -21.87 11.21
C THR A 70 -8.26 -21.76 11.45
N THR A 71 -9.04 -21.83 10.36
CA THR A 71 -10.08 -22.85 10.16
C THR A 71 -10.29 -23.10 8.66
N PHE A 72 -10.21 -24.37 8.28
CA PHE A 72 -10.58 -24.87 6.96
C PHE A 72 -12.10 -24.83 6.81
N SER A 73 -12.61 -24.35 5.68
CA SER A 73 -13.92 -24.74 5.16
C SER A 73 -14.00 -24.52 3.65
N SER A 74 -13.92 -25.65 2.95
CA SER A 74 -14.44 -26.07 1.64
C SER A 74 -15.23 -25.07 0.77
N SER A 75 -14.65 -24.79 -0.42
CA SER A 75 -15.18 -24.80 -1.82
C SER A 75 -16.66 -24.47 -2.16
N PRO A 76 -17.01 -24.33 -3.46
CA PRO A 76 -16.64 -23.33 -4.47
C PRO A 76 -17.89 -22.73 -5.15
N SER A 77 -17.82 -21.63 -5.93
CA SER A 77 -18.73 -21.36 -7.08
C SER A 77 -18.45 -20.04 -7.81
N HIS A 78 -18.22 -20.18 -9.13
CA HIS A 78 -18.69 -19.36 -10.26
C HIS A 78 -18.50 -17.83 -10.27
N ALA A 79 -17.73 -17.33 -11.24
CA ALA A 79 -18.30 -16.64 -12.41
C ALA A 79 -17.22 -16.32 -13.46
N SER A 80 -17.51 -16.69 -14.71
CA SER A 80 -16.73 -16.39 -15.91
C SER A 80 -17.02 -14.98 -16.42
N ALA A 81 -16.01 -14.25 -16.92
CA ALA A 81 -16.13 -13.44 -18.15
C ALA A 81 -14.74 -12.94 -18.62
N PRO A 82 -14.46 -12.97 -19.95
CA PRO A 82 -13.22 -12.46 -20.55
C PRO A 82 -13.40 -11.05 -21.15
N ALA A 83 -12.42 -10.16 -20.96
CA ALA A 83 -12.28 -8.87 -21.67
C ALA A 83 -10.92 -8.27 -21.29
N SER A 84 -10.13 -7.59 -22.11
CA SER A 84 -10.20 -7.15 -23.49
C SER A 84 -8.76 -6.81 -23.89
N SER A 85 -8.51 -6.88 -25.19
CA SER A 85 -7.28 -6.58 -25.89
C SER A 85 -6.71 -5.19 -25.57
N GLY A 86 -5.39 -5.11 -25.48
CA GLY A 86 -4.62 -3.86 -25.58
C GLY A 86 -3.13 -4.17 -25.77
N PRO A 87 -2.48 -3.72 -26.86
CA PRO A 87 -1.05 -3.89 -27.03
C PRO A 87 -0.33 -3.01 -26.01
N ILE A 88 0.42 -3.63 -25.10
CA ILE A 88 1.31 -2.91 -24.20
C ILE A 88 2.42 -2.31 -25.07
N PRO A 89 2.69 -1.00 -24.98
CA PRO A 89 3.68 -0.33 -25.80
C PRO A 89 5.06 -1.00 -25.67
N MET A 90 5.73 -1.13 -26.81
CA MET A 90 7.06 -1.70 -26.93
C MET A 90 8.06 -0.90 -26.08
N ASP A 91 8.45 -1.45 -24.94
CA ASP A 91 9.60 -0.95 -24.19
C ASP A 91 10.85 -1.62 -24.77
N LEU A 92 11.39 -0.98 -25.82
CA LEU A 92 12.68 -1.30 -26.41
C LEU A 92 13.78 -0.81 -25.47
N ASP A 93 14.09 -1.59 -24.44
CA ASP A 93 15.41 -1.51 -23.81
C ASP A 93 16.00 -2.90 -23.57
N ALA A 94 16.93 -3.24 -24.45
CA ALA A 94 17.59 -4.53 -24.56
C ALA A 94 18.76 -4.62 -23.57
N THR A 95 18.45 -4.77 -22.29
CA THR A 95 19.20 -5.70 -21.43
C THR A 95 18.19 -6.59 -20.75
N ALA A 96 17.96 -7.76 -21.36
CA ALA A 96 16.99 -8.78 -20.96
C ALA A 96 16.65 -8.74 -19.45
N PRO A 97 15.40 -8.47 -19.05
CA PRO A 97 15.00 -8.81 -17.70
C PRO A 97 15.16 -10.33 -17.58
N ARG A 98 16.16 -10.78 -16.81
CA ARG A 98 16.46 -12.19 -16.50
C ARG A 98 15.27 -12.93 -15.85
N TYR A 99 14.15 -12.26 -15.69
CA TYR A 99 12.92 -12.80 -15.16
C TYR A 99 11.75 -12.03 -15.78
N GLN A 100 11.04 -12.67 -16.71
CA GLN A 100 9.72 -12.18 -17.12
C GLN A 100 8.81 -12.22 -15.88
N PRO A 101 8.10 -11.13 -15.55
CA PRO A 101 7.10 -11.16 -14.50
C PRO A 101 6.12 -12.31 -14.77
N LEU A 102 5.95 -13.22 -13.80
CA LEU A 102 4.99 -14.30 -13.91
C LEU A 102 3.59 -13.71 -14.12
N THR A 103 2.89 -14.17 -15.15
CA THR A 103 1.47 -13.87 -15.31
C THR A 103 0.70 -14.37 -14.08
N ASP A 104 -0.42 -13.74 -13.75
CA ASP A 104 -1.23 -14.15 -12.60
C ASP A 104 -1.71 -15.60 -12.73
N ALA A 105 -1.99 -16.05 -13.96
CA ALA A 105 -2.31 -17.44 -14.25
C ALA A 105 -1.15 -18.41 -13.93
N GLU A 106 0.08 -18.06 -14.30
CA GLU A 106 1.28 -18.84 -13.98
C GLU A 106 1.53 -18.88 -12.47
N LYS A 107 1.33 -17.75 -11.78
CA LYS A 107 1.46 -17.65 -10.33
C LYS A 107 0.45 -18.53 -9.62
N GLN A 108 -0.79 -18.54 -10.10
CA GLN A 108 -1.85 -19.38 -9.54
C GLN A 108 -1.55 -20.86 -9.77
N ARG A 109 -1.19 -21.26 -11.00
CA ARG A 109 -0.81 -22.65 -11.30
C ARG A 109 0.34 -23.13 -10.40
N ARG A 110 1.32 -22.27 -10.13
CA ARG A 110 2.42 -22.61 -9.21
C ARG A 110 1.97 -22.74 -7.76
N ARG A 111 1.02 -21.92 -7.28
CA ARG A 111 0.43 -22.08 -5.94
C ARG A 111 -0.34 -23.39 -5.82
N ASP A 112 -1.20 -23.69 -6.79
CA ASP A 112 -2.05 -24.88 -6.78
C ASP A 112 -1.21 -26.16 -6.81
N ASN A 113 -0.14 -26.16 -7.60
CA ASN A 113 0.79 -27.29 -7.71
C ASN A 113 1.95 -27.26 -6.69
N LYS A 114 1.93 -26.37 -5.70
CA LYS A 114 2.98 -26.20 -4.67
C LYS A 114 4.40 -26.09 -5.27
N LEU A 115 4.51 -25.40 -6.40
CA LEU A 115 5.75 -25.10 -7.09
C LEU A 115 6.34 -23.78 -6.58
N CYS A 116 7.66 -23.69 -6.57
CA CYS A 116 8.37 -22.49 -6.19
C CYS A 116 8.05 -21.31 -7.11
N LEU A 117 7.61 -20.18 -6.55
CA LEU A 117 7.35 -18.96 -7.32
C LEU A 117 8.61 -18.36 -7.97
N TYR A 118 9.81 -18.78 -7.54
CA TYR A 118 11.09 -18.29 -8.04
C TYR A 118 11.79 -19.22 -9.06
N CYS A 119 11.59 -20.54 -9.00
CA CYS A 119 12.27 -21.44 -9.95
C CYS A 119 11.34 -22.50 -10.57
N GLY A 120 10.05 -22.51 -10.20
CA GLY A 120 9.06 -23.44 -10.75
C GLY A 120 9.25 -24.90 -10.34
N LYS A 121 10.22 -25.22 -9.47
CA LYS A 121 10.46 -26.59 -8.98
C LYS A 121 9.52 -26.93 -7.82
N PRO A 122 9.08 -28.19 -7.66
CA PRO A 122 8.29 -28.63 -6.51
C PRO A 122 9.16 -28.65 -5.23
N ASN A 123 8.52 -28.91 -4.09
CA ASN A 123 9.16 -29.18 -2.78
C ASN A 123 9.67 -27.96 -1.98
N HIS A 124 9.57 -26.74 -2.49
CA HIS A 124 9.94 -25.55 -1.73
C HIS A 124 9.22 -24.29 -2.19
N ILE A 125 9.14 -23.31 -1.28
CA ILE A 125 8.64 -21.96 -1.57
C ILE A 125 9.80 -21.03 -1.97
N ALA A 126 9.49 -19.89 -2.59
CA ALA A 126 10.49 -18.92 -3.05
C ALA A 126 11.46 -18.43 -1.95
N PHE A 127 11.03 -18.46 -0.69
CA PHE A 127 11.88 -18.15 0.46
C PHE A 127 13.02 -19.17 0.65
N ASN A 128 12.72 -20.46 0.53
CA ASN A 128 13.68 -21.56 0.67
C ASN A 128 14.25 -22.02 -0.69
N CYS A 129 14.26 -21.15 -1.70
CA CYS A 129 14.72 -21.54 -3.02
C CYS A 129 16.25 -21.65 -3.07
N PRO A 130 16.83 -22.83 -3.37
CA PRO A 130 18.28 -23.00 -3.43
C PRO A 130 18.92 -22.13 -4.52
N GLU A 131 18.23 -21.91 -5.65
CA GLU A 131 18.68 -21.03 -6.74
C GLU A 131 18.84 -19.57 -6.28
N LYS A 132 18.02 -19.12 -5.32
CA LYS A 132 18.10 -17.77 -4.74
C LYS A 132 19.35 -17.62 -3.87
N ASN A 133 19.69 -18.66 -3.11
CA ASN A 133 20.89 -18.68 -2.25
C ASN A 133 22.19 -18.88 -3.06
N GLN A 134 22.14 -19.71 -4.11
CA GLN A 134 23.29 -19.94 -4.98
C GLN A 134 23.75 -18.67 -5.70
N ARG A 135 22.84 -17.79 -6.11
CA ARG A 135 23.20 -16.47 -6.69
C ARG A 135 23.95 -15.54 -5.72
N GLY A 136 23.80 -15.74 -4.41
CA GLY A 136 24.60 -15.04 -3.39
C GLY A 136 25.98 -15.69 -3.16
N ASN A 137 26.08 -17.01 -3.37
CA ASN A 137 27.29 -17.78 -3.10
C ASN A 137 28.25 -17.88 -4.30
N THR A 138 27.77 -17.78 -5.54
CA THR A 138 28.62 -17.82 -6.75
C THR A 138 29.50 -16.59 -6.93
N ARG A 139 29.37 -15.55 -6.08
CA ARG A 139 30.30 -14.40 -6.04
C ARG A 139 31.60 -14.69 -5.27
N LYS A 140 31.75 -15.85 -4.62
CA LYS A 140 32.94 -16.19 -3.80
C LYS A 140 33.79 -17.33 -4.31
N HIS A 141 33.48 -17.90 -5.49
CA HIS A 141 34.33 -18.90 -6.13
C HIS A 141 34.45 -18.63 -7.62
N SER A 142 35.32 -17.68 -7.98
CA SER A 142 36.03 -17.66 -9.27
C SER A 142 37.19 -16.67 -9.15
N ALA A 143 38.39 -17.20 -9.43
CA ALA A 143 39.73 -16.60 -9.37
C ALA A 143 40.33 -16.40 -7.98
#